data_AF-A0A4Q1JJK3-F1
#
_entry.id   AF-A0A4Q1JJK3-F1
#
_cell.length_a   1.000
_cell.length_b   1.000
_cell.length_c   1.000
_cell.angle_alpha   90.00
_cell.angle_beta   90.00
_cell.angle_gamma   90.00
#
_symmetry.space_group_name_H-M   'P 1'
#
loop_
_entity.id
_entity.type
_entity.pdbx_description
1 polymer ?
#
loop_
_entity_poly.entity_id
_entity_poly.type
_entity_poly.pdbx_seq_one_letter_code
_entity_poly.pdbx_strand_id
1 'polypeptide(L)'
;MKRFIIILLVTCSLSSQAQNTKIAVLKQFLSDIIKIDGNQLNQQQPIISINNMAQAKADKTIEINRENISTALQEAQNYKYCLISVDAHTLVRVISFKDSSPSGAWHAAMPLCKGYIQRSGVLHEQKDYLKNLIGRPDSQVRMMYLFN
;
A
#
# COMPACT_ATOMS: atom_id res chain seq x y z
N MET A 1 35.45 16.00 -45.53
CA MET A 1 35.70 15.60 -44.12
C MET A 1 34.38 15.71 -43.36
N LYS A 2 33.64 14.61 -43.18
CA LYS A 2 32.37 14.59 -42.44
C LYS A 2 32.65 14.01 -41.05
N ARG A 3 32.61 14.85 -40.01
CA ARG A 3 32.79 14.42 -38.61
C ARG A 3 31.45 13.85 -38.12
N PHE A 4 31.41 12.55 -37.86
CA PHE A 4 30.33 11.91 -37.10
C PHE A 4 30.58 12.17 -35.62
N ILE A 5 29.66 12.88 -34.96
CA ILE A 5 29.62 12.99 -33.50
C ILE A 5 28.74 11.85 -33.01
N ILE A 6 29.35 10.88 -32.32
CA ILE A 6 28.64 9.82 -31.60
C ILE A 6 28.26 10.39 -30.24
N ILE A 7 26.98 10.69 -30.05
CA ILE A 7 26.41 10.99 -28.72
C ILE A 7 26.06 9.64 -28.09
N LEU A 8 26.92 9.18 -27.19
CA LEU A 8 26.69 7.99 -26.38
C LEU A 8 25.77 8.37 -25.21
N LEU A 9 24.49 7.98 -25.29
CA LEU A 9 23.48 8.16 -24.24
C LEU A 9 23.79 7.25 -23.04
N VAL A 10 24.45 7.82 -22.01
CA VAL A 10 24.57 7.22 -20.68
C VAL A 10 23.33 7.60 -19.86
N THR A 11 22.22 6.88 -20.02
CA THR A 11 20.97 7.16 -19.28
C THR A 11 20.42 5.98 -18.47
N CYS A 12 21.12 4.84 -18.41
CA CYS A 12 20.58 3.61 -17.82
C CYS A 12 20.79 3.44 -16.30
N SER A 13 21.54 4.33 -15.63
CA SER A 13 21.91 4.15 -14.21
C SER A 13 20.92 4.78 -13.22
N LEU A 14 20.24 5.87 -13.59
CA LEU A 14 19.36 6.63 -12.67
C LEU A 14 18.05 5.90 -12.36
N SER A 15 17.50 5.14 -13.30
CA SER A 15 16.24 4.40 -13.14
C SER A 15 16.36 3.26 -12.11
N SER A 16 17.50 2.57 -12.08
CA SER A 16 17.77 1.46 -11.16
C SER A 16 17.88 1.90 -9.70
N GLN A 17 18.47 3.07 -9.43
CA GLN A 17 18.55 3.60 -8.06
C GLN A 17 17.17 3.94 -7.49
N ALA A 18 16.30 4.61 -8.24
CA ALA A 18 14.96 4.98 -7.78
C ALA A 18 14.09 3.75 -7.45
N GLN A 19 14.18 2.69 -8.26
CA GLN A 19 13.46 1.44 -8.02
C GLN A 19 13.94 0.70 -6.76
N ASN A 20 15.25 0.68 -6.51
CA ASN A 20 15.80 0.06 -5.30
C ASN A 20 15.35 0.80 -4.02
N THR A 21 15.30 2.13 -4.05
CA THR A 21 14.79 2.93 -2.92
C THR A 21 13.33 2.62 -2.62
N LYS A 22 12.49 2.50 -3.66
CA LYS A 22 11.06 2.15 -3.53
C LYS A 22 10.85 0.83 -2.77
N ILE A 23 11.61 -0.20 -3.14
CA ILE A 23 11.53 -1.53 -2.53
C ILE A 23 11.99 -1.48 -1.08
N ALA A 24 13.10 -0.81 -0.79
CA ALA A 24 13.62 -0.68 0.56
C ALA A 24 12.61 -0.01 1.50
N VAL A 25 11.95 1.07 1.04
CA VAL A 25 10.91 1.77 1.80
C VAL A 25 9.72 0.86 2.11
N LEU A 26 9.22 0.09 1.12
CA LEU A 26 8.10 -0.82 1.34
C LEU A 26 8.47 -2.00 2.26
N LYS A 27 9.69 -2.54 2.14
CA LYS A 27 10.20 -3.57 3.06
C LYS A 27 10.26 -3.05 4.49
N GLN A 28 10.78 -1.83 4.68
CA GLN A 28 10.82 -1.20 6.00
C GLN A 28 9.42 -0.97 6.56
N PHE A 29 8.49 -0.48 5.73
CA PHE A 29 7.10 -0.20 6.11
C PHE A 29 6.33 -1.44 6.61
N LEU A 30 6.69 -2.62 6.09
CA LEU A 30 6.04 -3.90 6.40
C LEU A 30 6.83 -4.79 7.36
N SER A 31 8.02 -4.35 7.80
CA SER A 31 9.00 -5.19 8.50
C SER A 31 8.47 -5.88 9.77
N ASP A 32 7.49 -5.28 10.43
CA ASP A 32 6.82 -5.79 11.63
C ASP A 32 5.53 -6.58 11.35
N ILE A 33 5.06 -6.58 10.10
CA ILE A 33 3.82 -7.25 9.67
C ILE A 33 4.14 -8.50 8.84
N ILE A 34 4.98 -8.35 7.82
CA ILE A 34 5.31 -9.41 6.86
C ILE A 34 6.82 -9.40 6.65
N LYS A 35 7.45 -10.54 6.90
CA LYS A 35 8.85 -10.74 6.54
C LYS A 35 8.97 -10.89 5.01
N ILE A 36 9.72 -9.97 4.39
CA ILE A 36 9.96 -9.93 2.94
C ILE A 36 11.45 -10.19 2.70
N ASP A 37 11.78 -11.41 2.32
CA ASP A 37 13.15 -11.85 2.11
C ASP A 37 13.55 -11.80 0.63
N GLY A 38 14.82 -11.51 0.34
CA GLY A 38 15.37 -11.57 -1.02
C GLY A 38 14.64 -10.71 -2.07
N ASN A 39 14.44 -11.30 -3.26
CA ASN A 39 13.87 -10.65 -4.46
C ASN A 39 12.37 -10.95 -4.67
N GLN A 40 11.60 -11.10 -3.59
CA GLN A 40 10.16 -11.42 -3.68
C GLN A 40 9.28 -10.28 -4.21
N LEU A 41 9.81 -9.05 -4.30
CA LEU A 41 9.06 -7.90 -4.80
C LEU A 41 9.39 -7.63 -6.27
N ASN A 42 8.35 -7.60 -7.10
CA ASN A 42 8.46 -7.11 -8.47
C ASN A 42 8.84 -5.61 -8.43
N GLN A 43 9.93 -5.24 -9.12
CA GLN A 43 10.45 -3.87 -9.05
C GLN A 43 9.52 -2.83 -9.71
N GLN A 44 8.76 -3.24 -10.72
CA GLN A 44 7.81 -2.40 -11.45
C GLN A 44 6.50 -2.26 -10.64
N GLN A 45 6.00 -3.37 -10.10
CA GLN A 45 4.72 -3.47 -9.39
C GLN A 45 4.85 -4.10 -7.99
N PRO A 46 5.58 -3.46 -7.06
CA PRO A 46 5.87 -4.06 -5.76
C PRO A 46 4.62 -4.23 -4.89
N ILE A 47 3.62 -3.34 -5.01
CA ILE A 47 2.36 -3.42 -4.26
C ILE A 47 1.57 -4.68 -4.65
N ILE A 48 1.58 -5.09 -5.93
CA ILE A 48 0.93 -6.35 -6.33
C ILE A 48 1.60 -7.55 -5.65
N SER A 49 2.93 -7.57 -5.60
CA SER A 49 3.67 -8.62 -4.89
C SER A 49 3.33 -8.64 -3.40
N ILE A 50 3.18 -7.46 -2.79
CA ILE A 50 2.76 -7.32 -1.39
C ILE A 50 1.34 -7.83 -1.17
N ASN A 51 0.39 -7.49 -2.04
CA ASN A 51 -1.00 -7.95 -1.93
C ASN A 51 -1.05 -9.49 -1.95
N ASN A 52 -0.32 -10.13 -2.87
CA ASN A 52 -0.27 -11.59 -2.96
C ASN A 52 0.33 -12.21 -1.68
N MET A 53 1.38 -11.61 -1.13
CA MET A 53 1.96 -12.08 0.13
C MET A 53 1.01 -11.88 1.31
N ALA A 54 0.34 -10.72 1.38
CA ALA A 54 -0.62 -10.43 2.44
C ALA A 54 -1.81 -11.38 2.36
N GLN A 55 -2.33 -11.66 1.16
CA GLN A 55 -3.40 -12.63 0.94
C GLN A 55 -3.01 -14.04 1.41
N ALA A 56 -1.75 -14.44 1.22
CA ALA A 56 -1.28 -15.77 1.61
C ALA A 56 -0.91 -15.89 3.09
N LYS A 57 -0.54 -14.79 3.75
CA LYS A 57 0.04 -14.80 5.11
C LYS A 57 -0.86 -14.19 6.18
N ALA A 58 -1.90 -13.46 5.82
CA ALA A 58 -2.82 -12.89 6.78
C ALA A 58 -3.61 -13.98 7.50
N ASP A 59 -3.86 -13.77 8.78
CA ASP A 59 -4.75 -14.63 9.58
C ASP A 59 -6.19 -14.52 9.07
N LYS A 60 -6.55 -13.34 8.53
CA LYS A 60 -7.87 -13.07 7.96
C LYS A 60 -7.78 -12.04 6.85
N THR A 61 -8.55 -12.26 5.79
CA THR A 61 -8.69 -11.34 4.67
C THR A 61 -10.15 -10.97 4.46
N ILE A 62 -10.42 -9.69 4.21
CA ILE A 62 -11.77 -9.16 4.03
C ILE A 62 -11.75 -8.20 2.84
N GLU A 63 -12.55 -8.46 1.81
CA GLU A 63 -12.83 -7.45 0.80
C GLU A 63 -13.79 -6.41 1.40
N ILE A 64 -13.35 -5.15 1.45
CA ILE A 64 -14.10 -4.07 2.10
C ILE A 64 -14.88 -3.23 1.09
N ASN A 65 -16.14 -2.98 1.42
CA ASN A 65 -17.05 -2.14 0.66
C ASN A 65 -17.85 -1.24 1.63
N ARG A 66 -18.77 -0.43 1.09
CA ARG A 66 -19.54 0.52 1.91
C ARG A 66 -20.37 -0.21 2.97
N GLU A 67 -20.87 -1.39 2.64
CA GLU A 67 -21.81 -2.17 3.43
C GLU A 67 -21.14 -2.86 4.63
N ASN A 68 -19.88 -3.29 4.48
CA ASN A 68 -19.19 -4.10 5.48
C ASN A 68 -18.01 -3.41 6.18
N ILE A 69 -17.56 -2.22 5.73
CA ILE A 69 -16.34 -1.62 6.29
C ILE A 69 -16.44 -1.36 7.80
N SER A 70 -17.63 -1.02 8.30
CA SER A 70 -17.83 -0.75 9.73
C SER A 70 -17.56 -2.01 10.57
N THR A 71 -18.13 -3.16 10.18
CA THR A 71 -17.92 -4.44 10.88
C THR A 71 -16.51 -4.99 10.65
N ALA A 72 -15.93 -4.78 9.47
CA ALA A 72 -14.53 -5.13 9.19
C ALA A 72 -13.55 -4.36 10.08
N LEU A 73 -13.79 -3.06 10.30
CA LEU A 73 -12.97 -2.23 11.20
C LEU A 73 -13.16 -2.58 12.67
N GLN A 74 -14.34 -3.04 13.08
CA GLN A 74 -14.56 -3.59 14.42
C GLN A 74 -13.75 -4.88 14.62
N GLU A 75 -13.81 -5.79 13.64
CA GLU A 75 -13.05 -7.03 13.67
C GLU A 75 -11.54 -6.77 13.71
N ALA A 76 -11.06 -5.80 12.93
CA ALA A 76 -9.65 -5.45 12.85
C ALA A 76 -9.03 -4.99 14.19
N GLN A 77 -9.85 -4.54 15.16
CA GLN A 77 -9.38 -4.17 16.49
C GLN A 77 -8.92 -5.36 17.33
N ASN A 78 -9.32 -6.59 16.95
CA ASN A 78 -8.91 -7.83 17.60
C ASN A 78 -7.54 -8.34 17.11
N TYR A 79 -6.90 -7.63 16.18
CA TYR A 79 -5.63 -8.02 15.57
C TYR A 79 -4.55 -6.99 15.83
N LYS A 80 -3.29 -7.44 15.85
CA LYS A 80 -2.13 -6.58 16.11
C LYS A 80 -1.89 -5.61 14.96
N TYR A 81 -2.09 -6.06 13.72
CA TYR A 81 -1.89 -5.25 12.52
C TYR A 81 -3.09 -5.34 11.58
N CYS A 82 -3.46 -4.21 11.03
CA CYS A 82 -4.45 -4.08 9.96
C CYS A 82 -3.80 -3.37 8.77
N LEU A 83 -3.62 -4.10 7.68
CA LEU A 83 -3.08 -3.63 6.41
C LEU A 83 -4.23 -3.60 5.39
N ILE A 84 -4.32 -2.55 4.59
CA ILE A 84 -5.36 -2.35 3.58
C ILE A 84 -4.69 -1.99 2.26
N SER A 85 -5.08 -2.65 1.17
CA SER A 85 -4.67 -2.29 -0.19
C SER A 85 -5.84 -1.76 -1.00
N VAL A 86 -5.59 -0.81 -1.89
CA VAL A 86 -6.54 -0.43 -2.97
C VAL A 86 -5.88 -0.75 -4.30
N ASP A 87 -6.48 -1.71 -5.00
CA ASP A 87 -5.94 -2.34 -6.21
C ASP A 87 -4.42 -2.57 -6.09
N ALA A 88 -3.66 -2.16 -7.11
CA ALA A 88 -2.23 -2.33 -7.23
C ALA A 88 -1.40 -1.09 -6.84
N HIS A 89 -2.02 -0.04 -6.28
CA HIS A 89 -1.37 1.27 -6.20
C HIS A 89 -1.43 1.95 -4.83
N THR A 90 -2.21 1.46 -3.88
CA THR A 90 -2.27 2.04 -2.54
C THR A 90 -2.08 0.95 -1.49
N LEU A 91 -1.25 1.23 -0.49
CA LEU A 91 -1.01 0.36 0.65
C LEU A 91 -1.05 1.17 1.94
N VAL A 92 -1.87 0.76 2.89
CA VAL A 92 -2.20 1.51 4.10
C VAL A 92 -2.13 0.59 5.30
N ARG A 93 -1.59 1.05 6.42
CA ARG A 93 -1.75 0.39 7.71
C ARG A 93 -2.47 1.31 8.69
N VAL A 94 -3.32 0.72 9.52
CA VAL A 94 -3.95 1.45 10.63
C VAL A 94 -2.91 1.71 11.71
N ILE A 95 -2.88 2.94 12.24
CA ILE A 95 -1.98 3.33 13.33
C ILE A 95 -2.74 3.61 14.65
N SER A 96 -4.03 3.96 14.57
CA SER A 96 -4.87 4.12 15.75
C SER A 96 -6.34 3.95 15.37
N PHE A 97 -7.03 3.02 16.03
CA PHE A 97 -8.50 2.91 15.96
C PHE A 97 -9.21 3.93 16.86
N LYS A 98 -8.52 4.42 17.90
CA LYS A 98 -9.07 5.42 18.84
C LYS A 98 -9.14 6.80 18.21
N ASP A 99 -8.14 7.14 17.40
CA ASP A 99 -8.12 8.36 16.62
C ASP A 99 -8.82 8.09 15.28
N SER A 100 -10.06 8.57 15.14
CA SER A 100 -10.88 8.28 13.98
C SER A 100 -11.70 9.50 13.55
N SER A 101 -12.04 9.52 12.26
CA SER A 101 -12.84 10.58 11.67
C SER A 101 -14.07 10.00 10.97
N PRO A 102 -15.28 10.54 11.21
CA PRO A 102 -16.48 10.04 10.56
C PRO A 102 -16.42 10.26 9.04
N SER A 103 -17.03 9.34 8.30
CA SER A 103 -17.16 9.43 6.85
C SER A 103 -18.61 9.16 6.42
N GLY A 104 -19.29 10.16 5.87
CA GLY A 104 -20.62 9.96 5.28
C GLY A 104 -20.60 9.10 4.02
N ALA A 105 -19.47 9.07 3.28
CA ALA A 105 -19.30 8.24 2.10
C ALA A 105 -19.11 6.76 2.44
N TRP A 106 -18.49 6.43 3.57
CA TRP A 106 -18.28 5.05 4.02
C TRP A 106 -19.27 4.60 5.09
N HIS A 107 -20.08 5.54 5.63
CA HIS A 107 -20.97 5.31 6.78
C HIS A 107 -20.25 4.64 7.97
N ALA A 108 -19.02 5.07 8.24
CA ALA A 108 -18.18 4.49 9.28
C ALA A 108 -17.25 5.54 9.91
N ALA A 109 -16.78 5.24 11.13
CA ALA A 109 -15.67 5.93 11.76
C ALA A 109 -14.36 5.38 11.19
N MET A 110 -13.58 6.24 10.53
CA MET A 110 -12.45 5.83 9.72
C MET A 110 -11.16 6.12 10.49
N PRO A 111 -10.35 5.12 10.84
CA PRO A 111 -9.22 5.27 11.75
C PRO A 111 -8.08 6.08 11.11
N LEU A 112 -7.19 6.60 11.97
CA LEU A 112 -5.96 7.22 11.55
C LEU A 112 -5.01 6.14 11.00
N CYS A 113 -4.42 6.44 9.84
CA CYS A 113 -3.59 5.52 9.10
C CYS A 113 -2.30 6.17 8.62
N LYS A 114 -1.37 5.31 8.20
CA LYS A 114 -0.18 5.67 7.42
C LYS A 114 -0.13 4.77 6.20
N GLY A 115 0.25 5.29 5.04
CA GLY A 115 0.33 4.51 3.82
C GLY A 115 1.23 5.10 2.76
N TYR A 116 1.35 4.36 1.66
CA TYR A 116 2.01 4.78 0.44
C TYR A 116 1.05 4.67 -0.75
N ILE A 117 1.01 5.71 -1.57
CA ILE A 117 0.27 5.74 -2.82
C ILE A 117 1.27 5.84 -3.97
N GLN A 118 1.23 4.86 -4.87
CA GLN A 118 2.05 4.83 -6.08
C GLN A 118 1.38 5.66 -7.18
N ARG A 119 2.02 6.74 -7.61
CA ARG A 119 1.59 7.59 -8.73
C ARG A 119 2.74 7.78 -9.69
N SER A 120 2.53 7.46 -10.97
CA SER A 120 3.55 7.58 -12.02
C SER A 120 4.89 6.92 -11.66
N GLY A 121 4.84 5.77 -10.98
CA GLY A 121 6.02 5.00 -10.56
C GLY A 121 6.71 5.48 -9.27
N VAL A 122 6.26 6.59 -8.68
CA VAL A 122 6.79 7.17 -7.43
C VAL A 122 5.87 6.82 -6.27
N LEU A 123 6.45 6.47 -5.11
CA LEU A 123 5.69 6.29 -3.87
C LEU A 123 5.59 7.60 -3.12
N HIS A 124 4.37 7.94 -2.71
CA HIS A 124 4.08 9.09 -1.88
C HIS A 124 3.62 8.61 -0.51
N GLU A 125 4.39 8.92 0.52
CA GLU A 125 3.99 8.67 1.91
C GLU A 125 2.85 9.60 2.30
N GLN A 126 1.84 9.05 2.97
CA GLN A 126 0.73 9.82 3.50
C GLN A 126 0.36 9.32 4.90
N LYS A 127 0.01 10.25 5.78
CA LYS A 127 -0.55 9.98 7.10
C LYS A 127 -1.85 10.77 7.21
N ASP A 128 -2.97 10.05 7.23
CA ASP A 128 -4.31 10.64 7.22
C ASP A 128 -5.33 9.58 7.66
N TYR A 129 -6.59 9.96 7.80
CA TYR A 129 -7.69 9.04 8.05
C TYR A 129 -7.93 8.13 6.85
N LEU A 130 -8.32 6.89 7.13
CA LEU A 130 -8.48 5.84 6.12
C LEU A 130 -9.30 6.30 4.90
N LYS A 131 -10.38 7.07 5.12
CA LYS A 131 -11.26 7.59 4.05
C LYS A 131 -10.54 8.42 2.99
N ASN A 132 -9.48 9.13 3.39
CA ASN A 132 -8.71 9.99 2.48
C ASN A 132 -7.68 9.18 1.69
N LEU A 133 -7.24 8.05 2.24
CA LEU A 133 -6.26 7.16 1.61
C LEU A 133 -6.92 6.15 0.65
N ILE A 134 -8.10 5.64 0.99
CA ILE A 134 -8.80 4.62 0.15
C ILE A 134 -9.84 5.20 -0.80
N GLY A 135 -10.00 6.52 -0.81
CA GLY A 135 -10.99 7.22 -1.63
C GLY A 135 -12.43 6.98 -1.19
N ARG A 136 -13.38 7.22 -2.10
CA ARG A 136 -14.81 6.94 -1.89
C ARG A 136 -15.13 5.49 -2.28
N PRO A 137 -16.19 4.87 -1.75
CA PRO A 137 -16.64 3.57 -2.26
C PRO A 137 -16.99 3.70 -3.75
N ASP A 138 -16.45 2.77 -4.54
CA ASP A 138 -16.59 2.67 -5.99
C ASP A 138 -16.27 1.23 -6.40
N SER A 139 -16.02 0.98 -7.70
CA SER A 139 -15.70 -0.33 -8.23
C SER A 139 -14.25 -0.79 -7.99
N GLN A 140 -13.40 0.00 -7.32
CA GLN A 140 -12.03 -0.42 -7.00
C GLN A 140 -12.05 -1.49 -5.91
N VAL A 141 -11.18 -2.49 -6.06
CA VAL A 141 -11.06 -3.57 -5.07
C VAL A 141 -10.25 -3.08 -3.89
N ARG A 142 -10.80 -3.25 -2.70
CA ARG A 142 -10.16 -2.88 -1.45
C ARG A 142 -10.08 -4.10 -0.55
N MET A 143 -8.87 -4.51 -0.24
CA MET A 143 -8.63 -5.70 0.59
C MET A 143 -8.06 -5.27 1.92
N MET A 144 -8.63 -5.77 3.00
CA MET A 144 -8.13 -5.69 4.36
C MET A 144 -7.49 -7.03 4.73
N TYR A 145 -6.29 -6.96 5.30
CA TYR A 145 -5.47 -8.09 5.74
C TYR A 145 -5.14 -7.89 7.22
N LEU A 146 -5.46 -8.89 8.04
CA LEU A 146 -5.32 -8.84 9.49
C LEU A 146 -4.26 -9.84 9.95
N PHE A 147 -3.38 -9.41 10.87
CA PHE A 147 -2.24 -10.19 11.35
C PHE A 147 -2.06 -10.05 12.87
N ASN A 148 -1.62 -11.13 13.52
CA ASN A 148 -1.16 -11.17 14.91
C ASN A 148 0.38 -11.15 15.05
#